data_AF-A0A925RSY8-F1
#
_entry.id   AF-A0A925RSY8-F1
#
_cell.length_a   1.000
_cell.length_b   1.000
_cell.length_c   1.000
_cell.angle_alpha   90.00
_cell.angle_beta   90.00
_cell.angle_gamma   90.00
#
_symmetry.space_group_name_H-M   'P 1'
#
loop_
_entity.id
_entity.type
_entity.pdbx_description
1 polymer ?
#
loop_
_entity_poly.entity_id
_entity_poly.type
_entity_poly.pdbx_seq_one_letter_code
_entity_poly.pdbx_strand_id
1 'polypeptide(L)'
;MNTVPNSAAVISYLRDLQNRICAAIAAADGQADFQSDVWQRTAEGGGGGESRILRDGAIFEQAGVGFSHVTGAQLPPSATAQRPELAGASWEAAGLSLVFHPRNPYVPTTHANVRFFIAHK
;
A
#
# COMPACT_ATOMS: atom_id res chain seq x y z
N MET A 1 9.56 21.15 -20.49
CA MET A 1 8.50 21.06 -19.47
C MET A 1 8.96 20.05 -18.44
N ASN A 2 9.25 20.48 -17.22
CA ASN A 2 9.78 19.60 -16.18
C ASN A 2 8.61 18.83 -15.55
N THR A 3 8.34 17.61 -16.04
CA THR A 3 7.19 16.79 -15.64
C THR A 3 7.50 15.99 -14.38
N VAL A 4 7.71 16.68 -13.26
CA VAL A 4 7.82 16.00 -11.96
C VAL A 4 6.43 15.42 -11.62
N PRO A 5 6.31 14.11 -11.33
CA PRO A 5 5.03 13.53 -10.93
C PRO A 5 4.49 14.20 -9.65
N ASN A 6 3.19 14.47 -9.62
CA ASN A 6 2.53 14.96 -8.42
C ASN A 6 2.31 13.79 -7.44
N SER A 7 3.27 13.57 -6.54
CA SER A 7 3.21 12.45 -5.59
C SER A 7 2.02 12.54 -4.63
N ALA A 8 1.65 13.75 -4.20
CA ALA A 8 0.49 13.97 -3.34
C ALA A 8 -0.82 13.48 -3.99
N ALA A 9 -1.00 13.71 -5.30
CA ALA A 9 -2.16 13.21 -6.03
C ALA A 9 -2.18 11.67 -6.10
N VAL A 10 -1.02 11.02 -6.30
CA VAL A 10 -0.91 9.56 -6.31
C VAL A 10 -1.20 8.97 -4.93
N ILE A 11 -0.66 9.56 -3.86
CA ILE A 11 -0.88 9.14 -2.48
C ILE A 11 -2.37 9.24 -2.11
N SER A 12 -3.01 10.36 -2.48
CA SER A 12 -4.45 10.56 -2.29
C SER A 12 -5.28 9.50 -3.02
N TYR A 13 -4.94 9.23 -4.29
CA TYR A 13 -5.59 8.18 -5.08
C TYR A 13 -5.45 6.80 -4.43
N LEU A 14 -4.25 6.42 -3.96
CA LEU A 14 -4.02 5.11 -3.35
C LEU A 14 -4.77 4.94 -2.02
N ARG A 15 -4.90 6.01 -1.22
CA ARG A 15 -5.71 5.98 0.01
C ARG A 15 -7.20 5.83 -0.30
N ASP A 16 -7.70 6.59 -1.27
CA ASP A 16 -9.09 6.45 -1.74
C ASP A 16 -9.35 5.06 -2.34
N LEU A 17 -8.39 4.49 -3.06
CA LEU A 17 -8.49 3.14 -3.59
C LEU A 17 -8.63 2.09 -2.47
N GLN A 18 -7.87 2.22 -1.36
CA GLN A 18 -8.06 1.36 -0.18
C GLN A 18 -9.48 1.48 0.37
N ASN A 19 -9.99 2.71 0.50
CA ASN A 19 -11.34 2.97 0.99
C ASN A 19 -12.40 2.30 0.12
N ARG A 20 -12.33 2.50 -1.21
CA ARG A 20 -13.30 1.91 -2.15
C ARG A 20 -13.25 0.40 -2.18
N ILE A 21 -12.05 -0.20 -2.17
CA ILE A 21 -11.89 -1.65 -2.16
C ILE A 21 -12.46 -2.24 -0.86
N CYS A 22 -12.07 -1.71 0.30
CA CYS A 22 -12.57 -2.21 1.58
C CYS A 22 -14.10 -2.07 1.70
N ALA A 23 -14.67 -0.94 1.29
CA ALA A 23 -16.12 -0.74 1.31
C ALA A 23 -16.85 -1.75 0.41
N ALA A 24 -16.36 -1.97 -0.82
CA ALA A 24 -16.96 -2.92 -1.74
C ALA A 24 -16.85 -4.37 -1.23
N ILE A 25 -15.71 -4.74 -0.65
CA ILE A 25 -15.47 -6.09 -0.12
C ILE A 25 -16.29 -6.36 1.14
N ALA A 26 -16.37 -5.41 2.08
CA ALA A 26 -17.23 -5.54 3.26
C ALA A 26 -18.71 -5.61 2.88
N ALA A 27 -19.17 -4.80 1.93
CA ALA A 27 -20.53 -4.85 1.42
C ALA A 27 -20.87 -6.18 0.72
N ALA A 28 -19.91 -6.74 -0.04
CA ALA A 28 -20.08 -8.05 -0.67
C ALA A 28 -20.10 -9.18 0.37
N ASP A 29 -19.23 -9.12 1.40
CA ASP A 29 -19.19 -10.13 2.46
C ASP A 29 -20.47 -10.12 3.30
N GLY A 30 -20.94 -8.93 3.71
CA GLY A 30 -22.21 -8.74 4.42
C GLY A 30 -22.24 -9.25 5.87
N GLN A 31 -21.17 -9.90 6.36
CA GLN A 31 -21.09 -10.45 7.71
C GLN A 31 -19.96 -9.80 8.53
N ALA A 32 -18.74 -9.74 7.99
CA ALA A 32 -17.59 -9.16 8.66
C ALA A 32 -17.20 -7.81 8.04
N ASP A 33 -16.49 -6.98 8.81
CA ASP A 33 -15.94 -5.70 8.36
C ASP A 33 -14.42 -5.68 8.58
N PHE A 34 -13.75 -4.73 7.93
CA PHE A 34 -12.31 -4.51 8.05
C PHE A 34 -11.96 -3.87 9.38
N GLN A 35 -11.02 -4.48 10.11
CA GLN A 35 -10.35 -3.85 11.23
C GLN A 35 -9.12 -3.09 10.73
N SER A 36 -9.02 -1.83 11.14
CA SER A 36 -7.94 -0.92 10.76
C SER A 36 -6.85 -0.88 11.82
N ASP A 37 -5.60 -1.03 11.38
CA ASP A 37 -4.39 -0.79 12.16
C ASP A 37 -3.54 0.29 11.47
N VAL A 38 -3.50 1.47 12.08
CA VAL A 38 -2.71 2.61 11.61
C VAL A 38 -1.39 2.61 12.35
N TRP A 39 -0.31 2.63 11.59
CA TRP A 39 1.04 2.54 12.14
C TRP A 39 1.96 3.58 11.54
N GLN A 40 3.01 3.90 12.28
CA GLN A 40 4.07 4.83 11.87
C GLN A 40 5.40 4.11 11.88
N ARG A 41 6.27 4.46 10.93
CA ARG A 41 7.62 3.92 10.88
C ARG A 41 8.52 4.79 11.76
N THR A 42 9.09 4.19 12.81
CA THR A 42 9.91 4.90 13.82
C THR A 42 11.42 4.83 13.58
N ALA A 43 11.90 3.97 12.67
CA ALA A 43 13.33 3.76 12.40
C ALA A 43 13.76 4.28 11.01
N GLU A 44 14.92 4.95 10.95
CA GLU A 44 15.68 5.40 9.76
C GLU A 44 14.83 5.84 8.55
N GLY A 45 13.83 6.69 8.82
CA GLY A 45 12.89 7.20 7.82
C GLY A 45 11.62 7.71 8.48
N GLY A 46 10.75 8.36 7.68
CA GLY A 46 9.44 8.82 8.12
C GLY A 46 8.30 8.08 7.42
N GLY A 47 7.07 8.45 7.78
CA GLY A 47 5.85 7.91 7.17
C GLY A 47 5.24 6.77 7.97
N GLY A 48 4.49 5.91 7.29
CA GLY A 48 3.71 4.86 7.92
C GLY A 48 2.74 4.19 6.96
N GLY A 49 1.64 3.69 7.51
CA GLY A 49 0.65 3.01 6.72
C GLY A 49 -0.62 2.70 7.50
N GLU A 50 -1.52 2.02 6.81
CA GLU A 50 -2.76 1.53 7.37
C GLU A 50 -3.02 0.13 6.81
N SER A 51 -3.04 -0.84 7.69
CA SER A 51 -3.38 -2.22 7.36
C SER A 51 -4.85 -2.44 7.70
N ARG A 52 -5.64 -2.87 6.71
CA ARG A 52 -7.04 -3.25 6.94
C ARG A 52 -7.22 -4.73 6.72
N ILE A 53 -7.69 -5.45 7.73
CA ILE A 53 -7.91 -6.89 7.66
C ILE A 53 -9.37 -7.22 8.04
N LEU A 54 -10.08 -7.91 7.16
CA LEU A 54 -11.34 -8.58 7.44
C LEU A 54 -11.02 -10.06 7.69
N ARG A 55 -11.60 -10.63 8.77
CA ARG A 55 -11.44 -12.05 9.14
C ARG A 55 -12.81 -12.66 9.41
N ASP A 56 -12.91 -13.95 9.17
CA ASP A 56 -14.07 -14.74 9.52
C ASP A 56 -15.40 -14.23 8.93
N GLY A 57 -15.33 -13.72 7.70
CA GLY A 57 -16.48 -13.28 6.93
C GLY A 57 -17.31 -14.43 6.36
N ALA A 58 -18.43 -14.09 5.74
CA ALA A 58 -19.30 -15.06 5.07
C ALA A 58 -18.69 -15.52 3.73
N ILE A 59 -18.08 -14.61 2.99
CA ILE A 59 -17.43 -14.88 1.69
C ILE A 59 -15.93 -15.07 1.89
N PHE A 60 -15.29 -14.19 2.66
CA PHE A 60 -13.84 -14.20 2.84
C PHE A 60 -13.45 -14.86 4.16
N GLU A 61 -12.61 -15.89 4.09
CA GLU A 61 -11.92 -16.42 5.28
C GLU A 61 -11.01 -15.31 5.85
N GLN A 62 -10.27 -14.66 4.95
CA GLN A 62 -9.46 -13.49 5.26
C GLN A 62 -9.33 -12.59 4.03
N ALA A 63 -9.43 -11.28 4.23
CA ALA A 63 -9.14 -10.28 3.20
C ALA A 63 -8.26 -9.18 3.80
N GLY A 64 -7.11 -8.93 3.17
CA GLY A 64 -6.18 -7.89 3.61
C GLY A 64 -5.95 -6.84 2.53
N VAL A 65 -6.03 -5.56 2.91
CA VAL A 65 -5.65 -4.43 2.06
C VAL A 65 -4.73 -3.52 2.86
N GLY A 66 -3.45 -3.49 2.47
CA GLY A 66 -2.44 -2.62 3.07
C GLY A 66 -2.19 -1.38 2.22
N PHE A 67 -2.17 -0.22 2.85
CA PHE A 67 -1.63 1.01 2.30
C PHE A 67 -0.34 1.37 3.06
N SER A 68 0.67 1.84 2.35
CA SER A 68 1.84 2.46 2.97
C SER A 68 2.30 3.69 2.18
N HIS A 69 2.83 4.67 2.92
CA HIS A 69 3.61 5.79 2.38
C HIS A 69 4.77 6.04 3.33
N VAL A 70 5.98 5.78 2.84
CA VAL A 70 7.22 5.86 3.62
C VAL A 70 8.22 6.76 2.91
N THR A 71 9.09 7.37 3.70
CA THR A 71 10.10 8.32 3.22
C THR A 71 11.47 7.98 3.81
N GLY A 72 12.53 8.41 3.15
CA GLY A 72 13.89 8.26 3.64
C GLY A 72 14.80 9.39 3.17
N ALA A 73 15.77 9.74 4.01
CA ALA A 73 16.72 10.81 3.71
C ALA A 73 17.72 10.40 2.62
N GLN A 74 18.06 9.11 2.54
CA GLN A 74 19.03 8.59 1.59
C GLN A 74 18.57 7.21 1.09
N LEU A 75 18.74 6.95 -0.21
CA LEU A 75 18.55 5.62 -0.76
C LEU A 75 19.60 4.64 -0.22
N PRO A 76 19.22 3.38 0.10
CA PRO A 76 20.17 2.39 0.55
C PRO A 76 21.15 2.03 -0.58
N PRO A 77 22.40 1.60 -0.26
CA PRO A 77 23.42 1.26 -1.25
C PRO A 77 22.96 0.23 -2.30
N SER A 78 22.08 -0.70 -1.91
CA SER A 78 21.50 -1.69 -2.81
C SER A 78 20.61 -1.06 -3.91
N ALA A 79 19.91 0.03 -3.60
CA ALA A 79 19.05 0.75 -4.55
C ALA A 79 19.85 1.64 -5.51
N THR A 80 21.06 2.05 -5.12
CA THR A 80 21.94 2.93 -5.91
C THR A 80 23.03 2.18 -6.65
N ALA A 81 23.24 0.89 -6.37
CA ALA A 81 24.28 0.07 -7.01
C ALA A 81 24.18 0.08 -8.55
N GLN A 82 22.96 0.06 -9.10
CA GLN A 82 22.70 0.14 -10.53
C GLN A 82 22.35 1.56 -11.02
N ARG A 83 22.25 2.53 -10.10
CA ARG A 83 21.91 3.93 -10.36
C ARG A 83 22.77 4.85 -9.47
N PRO A 84 24.10 4.91 -9.69
CA PRO A 84 25.01 5.64 -8.81
C PRO A 84 24.70 7.14 -8.74
N GLU A 85 24.07 7.68 -9.78
CA GLU A 85 23.60 9.05 -9.84
C GLU A 85 22.53 9.37 -8.79
N LEU A 86 21.87 8.37 -8.20
CA LEU A 86 20.89 8.54 -7.13
C LEU A 86 21.50 8.36 -5.73
N ALA A 87 22.82 8.17 -5.61
CA ALA A 87 23.50 8.10 -4.33
C ALA A 87 23.24 9.38 -3.50
N GLY A 88 22.82 9.19 -2.25
CA GLY A 88 22.47 10.27 -1.33
C GLY A 88 21.12 10.95 -1.60
N ALA A 89 20.39 10.55 -2.65
CA ALA A 89 19.07 11.13 -2.92
C ALA A 89 18.07 10.73 -1.83
N SER A 90 17.26 11.71 -1.42
CA SER A 90 16.08 11.46 -0.59
C SER A 90 15.00 10.78 -1.43
N TRP A 91 14.06 10.10 -0.78
CA TRP A 91 13.07 9.31 -1.51
C TRP A 91 11.76 9.17 -0.76
N GLU A 92 10.70 8.89 -1.52
CA GLU A 92 9.44 8.42 -0.99
C GLU A 92 8.87 7.27 -1.83
N ALA A 93 8.16 6.39 -1.15
CA ALA A 93 7.47 5.26 -1.76
C ALA A 93 6.07 5.17 -1.17
N ALA A 94 5.06 5.03 -2.04
CA ALA A 94 3.69 4.78 -1.65
C ALA A 94 3.14 3.57 -2.40
N GLY A 95 2.24 2.81 -1.77
CA GLY A 95 1.66 1.65 -2.41
C GLY A 95 0.41 1.13 -1.73
N LEU A 96 -0.37 0.41 -2.52
CA LEU A 96 -1.47 -0.42 -2.07
C LEU A 96 -1.19 -1.86 -2.47
N SER A 97 -1.34 -2.78 -1.53
CA SER A 97 -1.24 -4.23 -1.77
C SER A 97 -2.42 -4.94 -1.14
N LEU A 98 -2.92 -5.98 -1.80
CA LEU A 98 -4.02 -6.78 -1.27
C LEU A 98 -3.85 -8.27 -1.55
N VAL A 99 -4.41 -9.08 -0.66
CA VAL A 99 -4.62 -10.52 -0.85
C VAL A 99 -5.97 -10.88 -0.24
N PHE A 100 -6.81 -11.57 -1.01
CA PHE A 100 -8.12 -12.05 -0.58
C PHE A 100 -8.19 -13.57 -0.67
N HIS A 101 -8.63 -14.21 0.39
CA HIS A 101 -8.86 -15.66 0.50
C HIS A 101 -10.37 -15.92 0.72
N PRO A 102 -11.11 -16.22 -0.34
CA PRO A 102 -12.51 -16.65 -0.22
C PRO A 102 -12.63 -18.03 0.44
N ARG A 103 -13.73 -18.27 1.17
CA ARG A 103 -14.07 -19.58 1.75
C ARG A 103 -14.49 -20.59 0.69
N ASN A 104 -15.20 -20.11 -0.33
CA ASN A 104 -15.72 -20.98 -1.39
C ASN A 104 -14.58 -21.34 -2.36
N PRO A 105 -14.22 -22.63 -2.52
CA PRO A 105 -13.11 -23.06 -3.37
C PRO A 105 -13.30 -22.74 -4.87
N TYR A 106 -14.52 -22.40 -5.29
CA TYR A 106 -14.81 -21.95 -6.66
C TYR A 106 -14.58 -20.45 -6.87
N VAL A 107 -14.28 -19.69 -5.81
CA VAL A 107 -13.89 -18.27 -5.89
C VAL A 107 -12.38 -18.19 -5.65
N PRO A 108 -11.58 -17.71 -6.62
CA PRO A 108 -10.13 -17.79 -6.54
C PRO A 108 -9.54 -16.79 -5.52
N THR A 109 -8.43 -17.19 -4.91
CA THR A 109 -7.55 -16.24 -4.20
C THR A 109 -7.09 -15.17 -5.18
N THR A 110 -7.15 -13.91 -4.76
CA THR A 110 -6.79 -12.76 -5.59
C THR A 110 -5.70 -11.93 -4.92
N HIS A 111 -4.73 -11.49 -5.69
CA HIS A 111 -3.67 -10.57 -5.27
C HIS A 111 -3.58 -9.39 -6.25
N ALA A 112 -3.34 -8.20 -5.72
CA ALA A 112 -2.99 -7.02 -6.52
C ALA A 112 -2.02 -6.11 -5.77
N ASN A 113 -1.17 -5.40 -6.52
CA ASN A 113 -0.24 -4.42 -6.00
C ASN A 113 -0.09 -3.25 -6.98
N VAL A 114 -0.26 -2.02 -6.49
CA VAL A 114 0.02 -0.78 -7.24
C VAL A 114 0.92 0.08 -6.38
N ARG A 115 2.03 0.56 -6.96
CA ARG A 115 3.07 1.28 -6.22
C ARG A 115 3.65 2.44 -7.01
N PHE A 116 4.08 3.46 -6.27
CA PHE A 116 4.74 4.66 -6.75
C PHE A 116 6.03 4.86 -5.96
N PHE A 117 7.08 5.28 -6.66
CA PHE A 117 8.39 5.56 -6.08
C PHE A 117 8.99 6.78 -6.77
N ILE A 118 9.54 7.71 -5.99
CA ILE A 118 10.27 8.86 -6.49
C ILE A 118 11.50 9.13 -5.61
N ALA A 119 12.60 9.52 -6.25
CA ALA A 119 13.81 9.99 -5.60
C ALA A 119 14.02 11.46 -5.94
N HIS A 120 14.39 12.26 -4.94
CA HIS A 120 14.67 13.68 -5.05
C HIS A 120 16.16 13.91 -4.83
N LYS A 121 16.79 14.55 -5.81
CA LYS A 121 18.20 14.94 -5.79
C LYS A 121 18.31 16.45 -5.89
#